data_AF-A0A958U881-F1
#
_entry.id   AF-A0A958U881-F1
#
_cell.length_a   1.000
_cell.length_b   1.000
_cell.length_c   1.000
_cell.angle_alpha   90.00
_cell.angle_beta   90.00
_cell.angle_gamma   90.00
#
_symmetry.space_group_name_H-M   'P 1'
#
loop_
_entity.id
_entity.type
_entity.pdbx_description
1 polymer ?
#
loop_
_entity_poly.entity_id
_entity_poly.type
_entity_poly.pdbx_seq_one_letter_code
_entity_poly.pdbx_strand_id
1 'polypeptide(L)'
;MEIKLLNQDFKVLDTKEKITIADSFVVRQNKIGGGNGEAKLYVGNDNQEIRSFFGSEGFAIPCFLLKRDLLKYLEETKAEYINPEQPYVNKELLPNLWNERRAKIEQLPEKIEFEVIEQTQIVGPRIYVKSSDTAYKLIRELSLPNITYISVVKLLDENGKLTYYFRLFADYFGDVEHPYTLEKEQEEIENLQ
;
A
#
# COMPACT_ATOMS: atom_id res chain seq x y z
N MET A 1 -19.50 12.86 -0.88
CA MET A 1 -18.83 13.04 0.43
C MET A 1 -17.70 14.03 0.24
N GLU A 2 -17.51 14.95 1.18
CA GLU A 2 -16.38 15.89 1.17
C GLU A 2 -15.41 15.50 2.28
N ILE A 3 -14.11 15.59 1.99
CA ILE A 3 -13.04 15.29 2.94
C ILE A 3 -12.01 16.40 2.90
N LYS A 4 -11.33 16.60 4.03
CA LYS A 4 -10.24 17.57 4.15
C LYS A 4 -8.91 16.85 4.28
N LEU A 5 -8.01 17.07 3.32
CA LEU A 5 -6.65 16.54 3.33
C LEU A 5 -5.68 17.70 3.20
N LEU A 6 -4.68 17.79 4.10
CA LEU A 6 -3.65 18.84 4.06
C LEU A 6 -4.22 20.27 4.05
N ASN A 7 -5.32 20.48 4.79
CA ASN A 7 -6.09 21.72 4.82
C ASN A 7 -6.77 22.12 3.50
N GLN A 8 -6.79 21.24 2.50
CA GLN A 8 -7.51 21.40 1.25
C GLN A 8 -8.76 20.51 1.25
N ASP A 9 -9.88 21.06 0.74
CA ASP A 9 -11.13 20.34 0.62
C ASP A 9 -11.17 19.56 -0.70
N PHE A 10 -11.65 18.31 -0.63
CA PHE A 10 -11.78 17.41 -1.76
C PHE A 10 -13.16 16.78 -1.78
N LYS A 11 -13.75 16.69 -2.98
CA LYS A 11 -14.93 15.86 -3.20
C LYS A 11 -14.49 14.44 -3.53
N VAL A 12 -14.94 13.49 -2.73
CA VAL A 12 -14.79 12.06 -3.03
C VAL A 12 -15.78 11.68 -4.12
N LEU A 13 -15.25 11.24 -5.27
CA LEU A 13 -16.05 10.79 -6.41
C LEU A 13 -16.33 9.30 -6.34
N ASP A 14 -15.33 8.51 -5.99
CA ASP A 14 -15.42 7.05 -5.92
C ASP A 14 -14.27 6.48 -5.06
N THR A 15 -14.37 5.23 -4.64
CA THR A 15 -13.31 4.53 -3.88
C THR A 15 -13.16 3.08 -4.34
N LYS A 16 -11.92 2.68 -4.61
CA LYS A 16 -11.54 1.29 -4.86
C LYS A 16 -10.83 0.75 -3.61
N GLU A 17 -11.52 -0.09 -2.86
CA GLU A 17 -10.97 -0.68 -1.64
C GLU A 17 -10.32 -2.05 -1.89
N LYS A 18 -9.45 -2.45 -0.96
CA LYS A 18 -8.87 -3.80 -0.86
C LYS A 18 -8.18 -4.31 -2.14
N ILE A 19 -7.41 -3.46 -2.81
CA ILE A 19 -6.47 -3.93 -3.84
C ILE A 19 -5.38 -4.74 -3.15
N THR A 20 -5.32 -6.04 -3.44
CA THR A 20 -4.37 -6.97 -2.81
C THR A 20 -2.96 -6.79 -3.33
N ILE A 21 -1.98 -6.89 -2.43
CA ILE A 21 -0.57 -6.93 -2.81
C ILE A 21 -0.11 -8.37 -3.05
N ALA A 22 0.19 -8.67 -4.31
CA ALA A 22 0.79 -9.93 -4.72
C ALA A 22 2.30 -9.96 -4.42
N ASP A 23 2.83 -11.17 -4.18
CA ASP A 23 4.26 -11.41 -4.03
C ASP A 23 5.10 -10.92 -5.23
N SER A 24 4.55 -10.96 -6.44
CA SER A 24 5.22 -10.45 -7.65
C SER A 24 5.34 -8.93 -7.69
N PHE A 25 4.58 -8.18 -6.89
CA PHE A 25 4.63 -6.73 -6.85
C PHE A 25 5.77 -6.21 -5.96
N VAL A 26 5.99 -6.83 -4.80
CA VAL A 26 6.93 -6.34 -3.77
C VAL A 26 8.39 -6.49 -4.19
N VAL A 27 9.28 -5.84 -3.43
CA VAL A 27 10.74 -6.00 -3.58
C VAL A 27 11.21 -7.34 -3.03
N ARG A 28 12.33 -7.87 -3.54
CA ARG A 28 12.91 -9.17 -3.14
C ARG A 28 13.02 -9.36 -1.62
N GLN A 29 13.31 -8.30 -0.89
CA GLN A 29 13.44 -8.32 0.57
C GLN A 29 12.14 -8.69 1.29
N ASN A 30 10.97 -8.43 0.71
CA ASN A 30 9.65 -8.69 1.31
C ASN A 30 8.94 -9.89 0.68
N LYS A 31 9.61 -10.63 -0.21
CA LYS A 31 8.98 -11.75 -0.90
C LYS A 31 8.88 -12.96 0.01
N ILE A 32 7.80 -13.72 -0.20
CA ILE A 32 7.59 -15.07 0.32
C ILE A 32 8.02 -16.08 -0.75
N GLY A 33 7.82 -15.75 -2.02
CA GLY A 33 8.23 -16.56 -3.17
C GLY A 33 9.60 -16.17 -3.76
N GLY A 34 10.02 -16.90 -4.78
CA GLY A 34 11.22 -16.59 -5.57
C GLY A 34 11.02 -15.44 -6.59
N GLY A 35 12.12 -14.99 -7.21
CA GLY A 35 12.13 -14.00 -8.29
C GLY A 35 12.39 -12.55 -7.84
N ASN A 36 12.46 -11.64 -8.83
CA ASN A 36 12.89 -10.24 -8.59
C ASN A 36 11.74 -9.26 -8.33
N GLY A 37 10.50 -9.66 -8.63
CA GLY A 37 9.32 -8.80 -8.64
C GLY A 37 9.17 -8.04 -9.97
N GLU A 38 7.94 -7.98 -10.49
CA GLU A 38 7.61 -7.37 -11.78
C GLU A 38 7.29 -5.88 -11.68
N ALA A 39 7.07 -5.39 -10.45
CA ALA A 39 6.69 -4.00 -10.18
C ALA A 39 5.39 -3.56 -10.90
N LYS A 40 4.49 -4.52 -11.16
CA LYS A 40 3.18 -4.27 -11.77
C LYS A 40 2.11 -4.51 -10.71
N LEU A 41 1.33 -3.48 -10.42
CA LEU A 41 0.22 -3.58 -9.49
C LEU A 41 -1.04 -3.99 -10.26
N TYR A 42 -1.64 -5.12 -9.90
CA TYR A 42 -2.94 -5.52 -10.41
C TYR A 42 -4.03 -4.63 -9.79
N VAL A 43 -4.87 -3.99 -10.60
CA VAL A 43 -5.93 -3.08 -10.12
C VAL A 43 -7.34 -3.59 -10.39
N GLY A 44 -7.48 -4.68 -11.13
CA GLY A 44 -8.77 -5.30 -11.45
C GLY A 44 -8.81 -5.92 -12.84
N ASN A 45 -9.95 -6.51 -13.19
CA ASN A 45 -10.21 -6.95 -14.56
C ASN A 45 -10.85 -5.82 -15.37
N ASP A 46 -10.59 -5.79 -16.67
CA ASP A 46 -11.15 -4.85 -17.61
C ASP A 46 -12.67 -5.00 -17.68
N ASN A 47 -13.35 -3.98 -17.16
CA ASN A 47 -14.78 -3.86 -17.13
C ASN A 47 -15.15 -2.37 -16.97
N GLN A 48 -16.44 -2.06 -17.09
CA GLN A 48 -16.92 -0.69 -17.03
C GLN A 48 -16.61 0.01 -15.69
N GLU A 49 -16.61 -0.73 -14.56
CA GLU A 49 -16.28 -0.19 -13.24
C GLU A 49 -14.83 0.31 -13.19
N ILE A 50 -13.86 -0.55 -13.56
CA ILE A 50 -12.44 -0.20 -13.58
C ILE A 50 -12.16 0.95 -14.55
N ARG A 51 -12.79 0.94 -15.73
CA ARG A 51 -12.64 2.00 -16.74
C ARG A 51 -13.26 3.33 -16.29
N SER A 52 -14.40 3.30 -15.60
CA SER A 52 -15.01 4.50 -15.03
C SER A 52 -14.19 5.06 -13.86
N PHE A 53 -13.55 4.18 -13.10
CA PHE A 53 -12.72 4.55 -11.97
C PHE A 53 -11.39 5.15 -12.42
N PHE A 54 -10.57 4.44 -13.18
CA PHE A 54 -9.21 4.88 -13.53
C PHE A 54 -9.10 5.64 -14.85
N GLY A 55 -9.92 5.30 -15.84
CA GLY A 55 -9.87 5.86 -17.19
C GLY A 55 -9.96 4.80 -18.29
N SER A 56 -10.05 5.28 -19.54
CA SER A 56 -9.99 4.45 -20.74
C SER A 56 -8.62 3.76 -20.90
N GLU A 57 -8.54 2.83 -21.84
CA GLU A 57 -7.29 2.12 -22.15
C GLU A 57 -6.10 3.08 -22.35
N GLY A 58 -4.99 2.77 -21.70
CA GLY A 58 -3.77 3.57 -21.71
C GLY A 58 -3.79 4.75 -20.73
N PHE A 59 -4.63 4.70 -19.68
CA PHE A 59 -4.72 5.82 -18.74
C PHE A 59 -3.39 6.08 -18.02
N ALA A 60 -3.16 7.35 -17.71
CA ALA A 60 -2.15 7.85 -16.79
C ALA A 60 -2.85 8.72 -15.75
N ILE A 61 -2.62 8.44 -14.47
CA ILE A 61 -3.36 9.09 -13.39
C ILE A 61 -2.43 9.72 -12.35
N PRO A 62 -2.66 11.00 -11.99
CA PRO A 62 -1.90 11.66 -10.93
C PRO A 62 -2.37 11.14 -9.57
N CYS A 63 -1.42 10.69 -8.78
CA CYS A 63 -1.63 10.05 -7.49
C CYS A 63 -0.86 10.76 -6.38
N PHE A 64 -1.23 10.51 -5.13
CA PHE A 64 -0.39 10.86 -3.99
C PHE A 64 -0.55 9.90 -2.82
N LEU A 65 0.51 9.84 -2.01
CA LEU A 65 0.53 9.21 -0.69
C LEU A 65 0.59 10.32 0.37
N LEU A 66 0.16 9.98 1.58
CA LEU A 66 0.36 10.83 2.76
C LEU A 66 1.35 10.16 3.72
N LYS A 67 2.36 10.92 4.15
CA LYS A 67 3.39 10.46 5.08
C LYS A 67 2.79 9.89 6.35
N ARG A 68 1.83 10.59 6.97
CA ARG A 68 1.15 10.12 8.19
C ARG A 68 0.54 8.73 8.05
N ASP A 69 -0.01 8.42 6.88
CA ASP A 69 -0.67 7.13 6.61
C ASP A 69 0.36 6.03 6.33
N LEU A 70 1.50 6.37 5.71
CA LEU A 70 2.63 5.44 5.57
C LEU A 70 3.25 5.09 6.92
N LEU A 71 3.42 6.08 7.82
CA LEU A 71 3.92 5.86 9.18
C LEU A 71 2.95 4.99 9.98
N LYS A 72 1.63 5.28 9.89
CA LYS A 72 0.60 4.48 10.53
C LYS A 72 0.63 3.03 10.05
N TYR A 73 0.64 2.81 8.74
CA TYR A 73 0.76 1.47 8.15
C TYR A 73 2.02 0.73 8.63
N LEU A 74 3.15 1.43 8.73
CA LEU A 74 4.41 0.81 9.17
C LEU A 74 4.37 0.40 10.65
N GLU A 75 3.67 1.15 11.50
CA GLU A 75 3.44 0.76 12.89
C GLU A 75 2.46 -0.43 12.99
N GLU A 76 1.37 -0.42 12.23
CA GLU A 76 0.40 -1.54 12.15
C GLU A 76 1.03 -2.86 11.67
N THR A 77 2.08 -2.77 10.85
CA THR A 77 2.82 -3.94 10.35
C THR A 77 4.06 -4.29 11.17
N LYS A 78 4.39 -3.51 12.20
CA LYS A 78 5.62 -3.67 12.96
C LYS A 78 5.77 -5.06 13.57
N ALA A 79 4.71 -5.63 14.14
CA ALA A 79 4.77 -6.96 14.72
C ALA A 79 5.27 -8.00 13.71
N GLU A 80 4.72 -8.00 12.50
CA GLU A 80 5.13 -8.90 11.41
C GLU A 80 6.56 -8.60 10.91
N TYR A 81 7.01 -7.35 10.96
CA TYR A 81 8.39 -7.01 10.65
C TYR A 81 9.40 -7.55 11.68
N ILE A 82 9.04 -7.53 12.96
CA ILE A 82 9.91 -7.95 14.07
C ILE A 82 9.86 -9.47 14.25
N ASN A 83 8.66 -10.06 14.19
CA ASN A 83 8.40 -11.47 14.41
C ASN A 83 7.57 -12.05 13.25
N PRO A 84 8.16 -12.17 12.05
CA PRO A 84 7.44 -12.58 10.86
C PRO A 84 6.81 -13.97 10.97
N GLU A 85 5.49 -14.05 10.77
CA GLU A 85 4.74 -15.31 10.76
C GLU A 85 4.72 -15.95 9.36
N GLN A 86 4.81 -15.12 8.33
CA GLN A 86 4.88 -15.61 6.95
C GLN A 86 6.30 -16.08 6.56
N PRO A 87 6.43 -17.01 5.60
CA PRO A 87 7.72 -17.56 5.21
C PRO A 87 8.49 -16.62 4.27
N TYR A 88 8.82 -15.41 4.74
CA TYR A 88 9.62 -14.45 3.97
C TYR A 88 11.02 -14.98 3.68
N VAL A 89 11.48 -14.79 2.44
CA VAL A 89 12.81 -15.20 1.98
C VAL A 89 13.93 -14.54 2.78
N ASN A 90 13.73 -13.28 3.22
CA ASN A 90 14.72 -12.50 3.96
C ASN A 90 14.20 -12.09 5.34
N LYS A 91 13.48 -12.98 6.04
CA LYS A 91 12.85 -12.70 7.34
C LYS A 91 13.80 -12.07 8.36
N GLU A 92 15.06 -12.53 8.41
CA GLU A 92 16.09 -12.02 9.33
C GLU A 92 16.46 -10.55 9.09
N LEU A 93 16.20 -10.01 7.88
CA LEU A 93 16.45 -8.62 7.54
C LEU A 93 15.26 -7.70 7.87
N LEU A 94 14.06 -8.25 8.03
CA LEU A 94 12.83 -7.46 8.22
C LEU A 94 12.92 -6.51 9.43
N PRO A 95 13.46 -6.91 10.61
CA PRO A 95 13.58 -6.00 11.73
C PRO A 95 14.44 -4.76 11.42
N ASN A 96 15.54 -4.94 10.69
CA ASN A 96 16.41 -3.83 10.28
C ASN A 96 15.73 -2.97 9.21
N LEU A 97 15.06 -3.61 8.24
CA LEU A 97 14.34 -2.92 7.18
C LEU A 97 13.22 -2.04 7.72
N TRP A 98 12.55 -2.44 8.81
CA TRP A 98 11.54 -1.61 9.45
C TRP A 98 12.13 -0.26 9.91
N ASN A 99 13.28 -0.30 10.59
CA ASN A 99 13.96 0.91 11.06
C ASN A 99 14.42 1.79 9.89
N GLU A 100 15.04 1.19 8.86
CA GLU A 100 15.48 1.91 7.66
C GLU A 100 14.32 2.58 6.93
N ARG A 101 13.21 1.86 6.76
CA ARG A 101 12.00 2.35 6.07
C ARG A 101 11.31 3.44 6.86
N ARG A 102 11.23 3.32 8.19
CA ARG A 102 10.70 4.37 9.07
C ARG A 102 11.50 5.65 8.93
N ALA A 103 12.82 5.58 9.08
CA ALA A 103 13.72 6.72 8.94
C ALA A 103 13.58 7.38 7.56
N LYS A 104 13.44 6.57 6.50
CA LYS A 104 13.18 7.05 5.14
C LYS A 104 11.86 7.81 5.03
N ILE A 105 10.77 7.29 5.58
CA ILE A 105 9.45 7.97 5.55
C ILE A 105 9.48 9.27 6.37
N GLU A 106 10.15 9.26 7.51
CA GLU A 106 10.29 10.44 8.38
C GLU A 106 10.96 11.63 7.67
N GLN A 107 11.77 11.39 6.64
CA GLN A 107 12.41 12.43 5.83
C GLN A 107 11.57 12.93 4.64
N LEU A 108 10.45 12.27 4.33
CA LEU A 108 9.60 12.66 3.20
C LEU A 108 8.71 13.87 3.55
N PRO A 109 8.26 14.63 2.54
CA PRO A 109 7.20 15.62 2.70
C PRO A 109 5.88 14.94 3.08
N GLU A 110 4.95 15.72 3.65
CA GLU A 110 3.64 15.17 4.07
C GLU A 110 2.84 14.62 2.88
N LYS A 111 2.92 15.28 1.71
CA LYS A 111 2.32 14.82 0.45
C LYS A 111 3.41 14.32 -0.48
N ILE A 112 3.26 13.10 -1.00
CA ILE A 112 4.22 12.49 -1.91
C ILE A 112 3.48 12.19 -3.21
N GLU A 113 3.74 12.99 -4.24
CA GLU A 113 3.08 12.87 -5.54
C GLU A 113 3.78 11.85 -6.45
N PHE A 114 3.00 11.19 -7.29
CA PHE A 114 3.48 10.25 -8.32
C PHE A 114 2.41 10.05 -9.40
N GLU A 115 2.77 9.42 -10.49
CA GLU A 115 1.84 9.02 -11.55
C GLU A 115 1.91 7.50 -11.75
N VAL A 116 0.76 6.86 -12.00
CA VAL A 116 0.75 5.47 -12.47
C VAL A 116 0.14 5.38 -13.85
N ILE A 117 0.66 4.46 -14.66
CA ILE A 117 0.29 4.28 -16.06
C ILE A 117 -0.14 2.82 -16.27
N GLU A 118 -1.26 2.63 -16.96
CA GLU A 118 -1.74 1.31 -17.40
C GLU A 118 -0.70 0.59 -18.26
N GLN A 119 -0.61 -0.74 -18.11
CA GLN A 119 0.23 -1.61 -18.92
C GLN A 119 -0.63 -2.31 -19.99
N THR A 120 -0.71 -1.72 -21.18
CA THR A 120 -1.55 -2.18 -22.31
C THR A 120 -0.98 -3.38 -23.07
N GLN A 121 0.30 -3.69 -22.89
CA GLN A 121 0.99 -4.79 -23.56
C GLN A 121 0.70 -6.18 -22.96
N ILE A 122 -0.15 -6.26 -21.94
CA ILE A 122 -0.45 -7.50 -21.22
C ILE A 122 -1.73 -8.11 -21.79
N VAL A 123 -1.64 -9.34 -22.28
CA VAL A 123 -2.78 -10.07 -22.84
C VAL A 123 -3.71 -10.55 -21.72
N GLY A 124 -5.02 -10.43 -21.95
CA GLY A 124 -6.07 -10.91 -21.07
C GLY A 124 -6.81 -9.78 -20.36
N PRO A 125 -7.80 -10.11 -19.52
CA PRO A 125 -8.65 -9.10 -18.91
C PRO A 125 -7.97 -8.35 -17.76
N ARG A 126 -6.77 -8.73 -17.33
CA ARG A 126 -6.16 -8.17 -16.12
C ARG A 126 -5.51 -6.82 -16.42
N ILE A 127 -5.95 -5.78 -15.72
CA ILE A 127 -5.36 -4.45 -15.80
C ILE A 127 -4.28 -4.32 -14.73
N TYR A 128 -3.10 -3.93 -15.20
CA TYR A 128 -1.95 -3.64 -14.35
C TYR A 128 -1.52 -2.19 -14.54
N VAL A 129 -1.04 -1.57 -13.46
CA VAL A 129 -0.41 -0.26 -13.50
C VAL A 129 1.04 -0.34 -13.06
N LYS A 130 1.86 0.60 -13.55
CA LYS A 130 3.27 0.73 -13.17
C LYS A 130 3.66 2.20 -13.08
N SER A 131 4.70 2.47 -12.30
CA SER A 131 5.37 3.77 -12.25
C SER A 131 6.86 3.60 -12.02
N SER A 132 7.64 4.57 -12.49
CA SER A 132 9.06 4.73 -12.17
C SER A 132 9.30 5.64 -10.96
N ASP A 133 8.25 6.27 -10.43
CA ASP A 133 8.38 7.26 -9.36
C ASP A 133 8.79 6.62 -8.04
N THR A 134 9.47 7.43 -7.22
CA THR A 134 9.97 7.03 -5.91
C THR A 134 8.84 6.64 -4.96
N ALA A 135 7.68 7.30 -5.04
CA ALA A 135 6.51 6.97 -4.23
C ALA A 135 5.99 5.56 -4.54
N TYR A 136 5.93 5.18 -5.82
CA TYR A 136 5.50 3.84 -6.23
C TYR A 136 6.51 2.78 -5.79
N LYS A 137 7.81 3.08 -5.88
CA LYS A 137 8.85 2.21 -5.33
C LYS A 137 8.70 2.04 -3.82
N LEU A 138 8.36 3.13 -3.10
CA LEU A 138 8.12 3.08 -1.66
C LEU A 138 6.95 2.16 -1.30
N ILE A 139 5.84 2.21 -2.05
CA ILE A 139 4.73 1.26 -1.85
C ILE A 139 5.24 -0.19 -1.91
N ARG A 140 6.07 -0.52 -2.92
CA ARG A 140 6.65 -1.86 -3.09
C ARG A 140 7.62 -2.27 -1.98
N GLU A 141 8.37 -1.30 -1.46
CA GLU A 141 9.31 -1.51 -0.36
C GLU A 141 8.58 -1.72 0.97
N LEU A 142 7.46 -1.04 1.22
CA LEU A 142 6.72 -1.14 2.48
C LEU A 142 5.76 -2.33 2.52
N SER A 143 5.18 -2.69 1.38
CA SER A 143 4.13 -3.71 1.33
C SER A 143 4.68 -5.10 1.63
N LEU A 144 3.91 -5.86 2.40
CA LEU A 144 4.12 -7.26 2.73
C LEU A 144 3.03 -8.11 2.04
N PRO A 145 3.38 -9.16 1.29
CA PRO A 145 2.37 -9.99 0.61
C PRO A 145 1.33 -10.56 1.57
N ASN A 146 0.14 -10.85 1.05
CA ASN A 146 -1.04 -11.42 1.73
C ASN A 146 -1.69 -10.56 2.82
N ILE A 147 -0.95 -9.66 3.48
CA ILE A 147 -1.48 -8.82 4.56
C ILE A 147 -1.63 -7.35 4.16
N THR A 148 -0.89 -6.86 3.16
CA THR A 148 -1.04 -5.47 2.69
C THR A 148 -2.13 -5.34 1.64
N TYR A 149 -2.95 -4.32 1.83
CA TYR A 149 -3.96 -3.87 0.88
C TYR A 149 -3.77 -2.39 0.58
N ILE A 150 -4.22 -1.98 -0.60
CA ILE A 150 -4.29 -0.58 -1.02
C ILE A 150 -5.76 -0.19 -1.19
N SER A 151 -6.13 0.94 -0.59
CA SER A 151 -7.35 1.67 -0.95
C SER A 151 -6.95 2.86 -1.82
N VAL A 152 -7.70 3.08 -2.89
CA VAL A 152 -7.52 4.21 -3.80
C VAL A 152 -8.80 5.04 -3.78
N VAL A 153 -8.67 6.31 -3.40
CA VAL A 153 -9.80 7.25 -3.38
C VAL A 153 -9.67 8.20 -4.55
N LYS A 154 -10.71 8.27 -5.40
CA LYS A 154 -10.78 9.20 -6.53
C LYS A 154 -11.32 10.54 -6.03
N LEU A 155 -10.48 11.57 -6.10
CA LEU A 155 -10.74 12.88 -5.54
C LEU A 155 -10.82 13.94 -6.64
N LEU A 156 -11.72 14.91 -6.45
CA LEU A 156 -11.80 16.13 -7.22
C LEU A 156 -11.49 17.31 -6.29
N ASP A 157 -10.50 18.12 -6.64
CA ASP A 157 -10.20 19.34 -5.90
C ASP A 157 -11.12 20.50 -6.29
N GLU A 158 -11.00 21.62 -5.58
CA GLU A 158 -11.77 22.85 -5.82
C GLU A 158 -11.56 23.44 -7.23
N ASN A 159 -10.43 23.15 -7.87
CA ASN A 159 -10.13 23.61 -9.23
C ASN A 159 -10.65 22.64 -10.30
N GLY A 160 -11.36 21.57 -9.91
CA GLY A 160 -11.83 20.52 -10.81
C GLY A 160 -10.72 19.58 -11.28
N LYS A 161 -9.55 19.58 -10.65
CA LYS A 161 -8.45 18.65 -10.95
C LYS A 161 -8.71 17.32 -10.26
N LEU A 162 -8.61 16.26 -11.04
CA LEU A 162 -8.79 14.90 -10.57
C LEU A 162 -7.45 14.34 -10.06
N THR A 163 -7.46 13.72 -8.87
CA THR A 163 -6.28 13.07 -8.26
C THR A 163 -6.70 11.80 -7.52
N TYR A 164 -5.75 10.87 -7.36
CA TYR A 164 -6.00 9.59 -6.69
C TYR A 164 -5.16 9.47 -5.42
N TYR A 165 -5.82 9.37 -4.28
CA TYR A 165 -5.17 9.18 -3.00
C TYR A 165 -4.99 7.68 -2.72
N PHE A 166 -3.74 7.25 -2.61
CA PHE A 166 -3.39 5.86 -2.30
C PHE A 166 -3.13 5.73 -0.79
N ARG A 167 -3.78 4.74 -0.16
CA ARG A 167 -3.61 4.43 1.26
C ARG A 167 -3.30 2.96 1.43
N LEU A 168 -2.18 2.65 2.08
CA LEU A 168 -1.83 1.30 2.50
C LEU A 168 -2.47 1.02 3.85
N PHE A 169 -2.89 -0.23 4.05
CA PHE A 169 -3.34 -0.73 5.34
C PHE A 169 -3.06 -2.23 5.41
N ALA A 170 -2.90 -2.75 6.63
CA ALA A 170 -2.80 -4.18 6.87
C ALA A 170 -4.18 -4.75 7.25
N ASP A 171 -4.48 -5.95 6.77
CA ASP A 171 -5.66 -6.73 7.18
C ASP A 171 -5.18 -8.16 7.46
N TYR A 172 -5.01 -8.48 8.75
CA TYR A 172 -4.66 -9.81 9.24
C TYR A 172 -5.96 -10.62 9.32
N PHE A 173 -6.37 -11.20 8.19
CA PHE A 173 -7.51 -12.11 8.03
C PHE A 173 -8.54 -12.11 9.18
N GLY A 174 -9.37 -11.06 9.28
CA GLY A 174 -10.56 -11.02 10.13
C GLY A 174 -10.32 -11.24 11.64
N ASP A 175 -10.16 -10.14 12.37
CA ASP A 175 -10.19 -10.06 13.85
C ASP A 175 -9.05 -10.75 14.62
N VAL A 176 -7.98 -11.21 13.96
CA VAL A 176 -6.82 -11.80 14.64
C VAL A 176 -5.70 -10.76 14.72
N GLU A 177 -5.56 -10.13 15.89
CA GLU A 177 -4.33 -9.40 16.21
C GLU A 177 -3.14 -10.36 16.17
N HIS A 178 -1.98 -9.86 15.73
CA HIS A 178 -0.78 -10.67 15.60
C HIS A 178 -0.48 -11.42 16.93
N PRO A 179 -0.32 -12.75 16.91
CA PRO A 179 -0.04 -13.57 18.10
C PRO A 179 1.01 -12.99 19.06
N TYR A 180 2.10 -12.45 18.54
CA TYR A 180 3.13 -11.78 19.34
C TYR A 180 2.61 -10.59 20.18
N THR A 181 1.68 -9.81 19.63
CA THR A 181 1.05 -8.69 20.35
C THR A 181 0.20 -9.22 21.50
N LEU A 182 -0.58 -10.28 21.26
CA LEU A 182 -1.41 -10.91 22.28
C LEU A 182 -0.57 -11.54 23.41
N GLU A 183 0.53 -12.22 23.06
CA GLU A 183 1.47 -12.80 24.04
C GLU A 183 2.09 -11.72 24.93
N LYS A 184 2.51 -10.59 24.35
CA LYS A 184 3.05 -9.47 25.12
C LYS A 184 2.03 -8.85 26.07
N GLU A 185 0.80 -8.65 25.62
CA GLU A 185 -0.26 -8.13 26.49
C GLU A 185 -0.57 -9.08 27.65
N GLN A 186 -0.53 -10.40 27.41
CA GLN A 186 -0.68 -11.40 28.46
C GLN A 186 0.48 -11.36 29.47
N GLU A 187 1.73 -11.30 28.99
CA GLU A 187 2.91 -11.17 29.86
C GLU A 187 2.87 -9.88 30.68
N GLU A 188 2.44 -8.75 30.11
CA GLU A 188 2.31 -7.48 30.85
C GLU A 188 1.22 -7.54 31.91
N ILE A 189 0.08 -8.20 31.64
CA ILE A 189 -1.00 -8.41 32.62
C ILE A 189 -0.55 -9.33 33.76
N GLU A 190 0.16 -10.43 33.46
CA GLU A 190 0.66 -11.37 34.46
C GLU A 190 1.71 -10.72 35.37
N ASN A 191 2.56 -9.82 34.84
CA ASN A 191 3.56 -9.10 35.62
C ASN A 191 2.99 -7.97 36.51
N LEU A 192 1.71 -7.62 36.33
CA LEU A 192 1.00 -6.62 37.16
C LEU A 192 0.19 -7.26 38.31
N GLN A 193 0.11 -8.59 38.37
CA GLN A 193 -0.55 -9.37 39.43
C GLN A 193 0.44 -9.86 40.49
#